data_AF-A0A3S9Q9W8-F1
#
_entry.id   AF-A0A3S9Q9W8-F1
#
_cell.length_a   1.000
_cell.length_b   1.000
_cell.length_c   1.000
_cell.angle_alpha   90.00
_cell.angle_beta   90.00
_cell.angle_gamma   90.00
#
_symmetry.space_group_name_H-M   'P 1'
#
loop_
_entity.id
_entity.type
_entity.pdbx_description
1 polymer ?
#
loop_
_entity_poly.entity_id
_entity_poly.type
_entity_poly.pdbx_seq_one_letter_code
_entity_poly.pdbx_strand_id
1 'polypeptide(L)'
;MTENDTSTSFGKYFIWVAWFLGIALLVFVFQDLLDEQYNPNQDPKLSLQNNGKAQVTLQQNRQGHYVTNGAINGTNVTFLLDTGATQVSIPGHIAETLSLQAGDKYRVQTANGTITVYQTQLNELRIGNIYLYNVAAHINPSMAADEILLGMSALKRVEFSQTGKQLILREQL
;
A
#
# COMPACT_ATOMS: atom_id res chain seq x y z
N MET A 1 34.92 57.34 -4.75
CA MET A 1 34.14 56.88 -3.59
C MET A 1 33.22 55.78 -4.09
N THR A 2 33.52 54.52 -3.78
CA THR A 2 32.69 53.35 -4.14
C THR A 2 32.08 52.84 -2.85
N GLU A 3 30.80 53.13 -2.66
CA GLU A 3 30.00 52.72 -1.52
C GLU A 3 29.67 51.23 -1.68
N ASN A 4 30.27 50.39 -0.85
CA ASN A 4 29.96 48.96 -0.80
C ASN A 4 28.60 48.80 -0.13
N ASP A 5 27.58 48.59 -0.94
CA ASP A 5 26.21 48.38 -0.51
C ASP A 5 26.02 46.97 0.08
N THR A 6 26.47 46.81 1.32
CA THR A 6 26.34 45.56 2.10
C THR A 6 24.90 45.26 2.55
N SER A 7 23.97 46.21 2.35
CA SER A 7 22.58 46.12 2.84
C SER A 7 21.69 45.25 1.94
N THR A 8 21.99 45.12 0.65
CA THR A 8 21.17 44.36 -0.31
C THR A 8 21.36 42.84 -0.25
N SER A 9 22.34 42.35 0.51
CA SER A 9 22.67 40.93 0.61
C SER A 9 21.73 40.19 1.57
N PHE A 10 21.47 40.75 2.76
CA PHE A 10 20.63 40.12 3.78
C PHE A 10 19.16 39.92 3.36
N GLY A 11 18.57 40.89 2.64
CA GLY A 11 17.20 40.78 2.15
C GLY A 11 17.02 39.65 1.11
N LYS A 12 18.05 39.39 0.29
CA LYS A 12 18.01 38.31 -0.70
C LYS A 12 17.98 36.94 -0.03
N TYR A 13 18.75 36.74 1.04
CA TYR A 13 18.70 35.49 1.81
C TYR A 13 17.32 35.24 2.43
N PHE A 14 16.69 36.28 2.97
CA PHE A 14 15.35 36.15 3.54
C PHE A 14 14.30 35.74 2.48
N ILE A 15 14.40 36.29 1.27
CA ILE A 15 13.54 35.89 0.14
C ILE A 15 13.76 34.42 -0.22
N TRP A 16 15.01 33.96 -0.31
CA TRP A 16 15.32 32.55 -0.57
C TRP A 16 14.81 31.62 0.53
N VAL A 17 14.95 32.01 1.80
CA VAL A 17 14.41 31.26 2.95
C VAL A 17 12.88 31.22 2.89
N ALA A 18 12.23 32.34 2.59
CA ALA A 18 10.76 32.40 2.46
C ALA A 18 10.26 31.53 1.31
N TRP A 19 10.93 31.52 0.15
CA TRP A 19 10.61 30.63 -0.95
C TRP A 19 10.81 29.16 -0.59
N PHE A 20 11.93 28.83 0.07
CA PHE A 20 12.20 27.47 0.51
C PHE A 20 11.12 26.98 1.49
N LEU A 21 10.78 27.79 2.49
CA LEU A 21 9.72 27.48 3.45
C LEU A 21 8.35 27.37 2.77
N GLY A 22 8.04 28.27 1.83
CA GLY A 22 6.80 28.24 1.07
C GLY A 22 6.66 26.98 0.21
N ILE A 23 7.73 26.58 -0.48
CA ILE A 23 7.77 25.34 -1.27
C ILE A 23 7.67 24.12 -0.35
N ALA A 24 8.41 24.09 0.76
CA ALA A 24 8.35 22.98 1.71
C ALA A 24 6.93 22.80 2.27
N LEU A 25 6.26 23.90 2.63
CA LEU A 25 4.88 23.87 3.10
C LEU A 25 3.92 23.38 2.00
N LEU A 26 4.09 23.86 0.77
CA LEU A 26 3.25 23.43 -0.36
C LEU A 26 3.43 21.94 -0.64
N VAL A 27 4.66 21.45 -0.66
CA VAL A 27 4.97 20.02 -0.84
C VAL A 27 4.33 19.20 0.27
N PHE A 28 4.48 19.61 1.53
CA PHE A 28 3.88 18.92 2.68
C PHE A 28 2.35 18.80 2.54
N VAL A 29 1.66 19.91 2.27
CA VAL A 29 0.19 19.90 2.11
C VAL A 29 -0.25 19.09 0.88
N PHE A 30 0.48 19.19 -0.23
CA PHE A 30 0.11 18.52 -1.47
C PHE A 30 0.36 17.01 -1.40
N GLN A 31 1.38 16.56 -0.66
CA GLN A 31 1.66 15.14 -0.42
C GLN A 31 0.49 14.46 0.30
N ASP A 32 -0.01 15.03 1.40
CA ASP A 32 -1.14 14.46 2.14
C ASP A 32 -2.38 14.27 1.25
N LEU A 33 -2.66 15.26 0.39
CA LEU A 33 -3.79 15.20 -0.55
C LEU A 33 -3.62 14.14 -1.64
N LEU A 34 -2.39 13.92 -2.11
CA LEU A 34 -2.07 12.88 -3.08
C LEU A 34 -2.19 11.49 -2.47
N ASP A 35 -1.73 11.32 -1.22
CA ASP A 35 -1.75 10.04 -0.52
C ASP A 35 -3.17 9.58 -0.21
N GLU A 36 -4.04 10.50 0.24
CA GLU A 36 -5.48 10.20 0.45
C GLU A 36 -6.18 9.89 -0.88
N GLN A 37 -5.78 10.57 -1.96
CA GLN A 37 -6.32 10.32 -3.29
C GLN A 37 -5.93 8.94 -3.85
N TYR A 38 -4.70 8.49 -3.55
CA TYR A 38 -4.18 7.20 -3.97
C TYR A 38 -4.73 6.05 -3.12
N ASN A 39 -4.69 6.20 -1.79
CA ASN A 39 -5.21 5.25 -0.83
C ASN A 39 -6.29 5.93 0.05
N PRO A 40 -7.57 5.93 -0.38
CA PRO A 40 -8.67 6.45 0.43
C PRO A 40 -9.03 5.52 1.61
N ASN A 41 -8.30 4.41 1.81
CA ASN A 41 -8.55 3.38 2.83
C ASN A 41 -7.34 3.20 3.76
N GLN A 42 -6.70 4.30 4.15
CA GLN A 42 -5.60 4.29 5.12
C GLN A 42 -6.06 3.83 6.50
N ASP A 43 -7.29 4.19 6.88
CA ASP A 43 -8.01 3.66 8.05
C ASP A 43 -9.36 3.10 7.60
N PRO A 44 -9.40 1.83 7.17
CA PRO A 44 -10.62 1.24 6.62
C PRO A 44 -11.71 1.19 7.69
N LYS A 45 -12.94 1.59 7.33
CA LYS A 45 -14.08 1.57 8.24
C LYS A 45 -14.35 0.15 8.72
N LEU A 46 -14.11 -0.09 10.00
CA LEU A 46 -14.35 -1.36 10.66
C LEU A 46 -15.82 -1.45 11.07
N SER A 47 -16.49 -2.53 10.68
CA SER A 47 -17.79 -2.86 11.23
C SER A 47 -17.87 -4.34 11.59
N LEU A 48 -18.77 -4.65 12.51
CA LEU A 48 -19.20 -6.01 12.80
C LEU A 48 -20.59 -6.19 12.21
N GLN A 49 -20.80 -7.32 11.54
CA GLN A 49 -22.14 -7.73 11.11
C GLN A 49 -22.98 -8.15 12.32
N ASN A 50 -24.30 -8.26 12.13
CA ASN A 50 -25.24 -8.67 13.18
C ASN A 50 -24.92 -10.05 13.80
N ASN A 51 -24.14 -10.88 13.10
CA ASN A 51 -23.66 -12.20 13.54
C ASN A 51 -22.27 -12.15 14.18
N GLY A 52 -21.71 -10.96 14.45
CA GLY A 52 -20.39 -10.76 15.05
C GLY A 52 -19.21 -10.89 14.07
N LYS A 53 -19.44 -11.11 12.78
CA LYS A 53 -18.38 -11.26 11.78
C LYS A 53 -17.72 -9.94 11.41
N ALA A 54 -16.40 -9.99 11.19
CA ALA A 54 -15.63 -8.87 10.68
C ALA A 54 -16.08 -8.45 9.26
N GLN A 55 -16.23 -7.15 9.06
CA GLN A 55 -16.47 -6.54 7.76
C GLN A 55 -15.59 -5.31 7.59
N VAL A 56 -15.02 -5.19 6.40
CA VAL A 56 -14.24 -4.03 5.95
C VAL A 56 -14.84 -3.49 4.66
N THR A 57 -15.10 -2.18 4.62
CA THR A 57 -15.54 -1.49 3.40
C THR A 57 -14.42 -0.63 2.85
N LEU A 58 -14.02 -0.90 1.61
CA LEU A 58 -13.00 -0.17 0.87
C LEU A 58 -13.63 0.72 -0.21
N GLN A 59 -13.14 1.93 -0.34
CA GLN A 59 -13.45 2.88 -1.42
C GLN A 59 -12.45 2.70 -2.55
N GLN A 60 -12.96 2.76 -3.78
CA GLN A 60 -12.12 2.77 -4.96
C GLN A 60 -11.42 4.14 -5.09
N ASN A 61 -10.11 4.11 -5.35
CA ASN A 61 -9.35 5.32 -5.61
C ASN A 61 -9.69 5.92 -7.00
N ARG A 62 -9.11 7.08 -7.33
CA ARG A 62 -9.39 7.76 -8.61
C ARG A 62 -8.94 6.98 -9.85
N GLN A 63 -7.99 6.06 -9.69
CA GLN A 63 -7.46 5.22 -10.76
C GLN A 63 -8.32 3.96 -10.99
N GLY A 64 -9.32 3.71 -10.14
CA GLY A 64 -10.15 2.51 -10.24
C GLY A 64 -9.63 1.33 -9.42
N HIS A 65 -8.64 1.54 -8.56
CA HIS A 65 -8.04 0.49 -7.74
C HIS A 65 -8.55 0.52 -6.29
N TYR A 66 -8.46 -0.62 -5.62
CA TYR A 66 -8.68 -0.71 -4.18
C TYR A 66 -7.32 -0.87 -3.50
N VAL A 67 -6.84 0.21 -2.90
CA VAL A 67 -5.62 0.25 -2.09
C VAL A 67 -6.05 0.35 -0.63
N THR A 68 -5.42 -0.39 0.28
CA THR A 68 -5.75 -0.31 1.72
C THR A 68 -4.54 -0.63 2.58
N ASN A 69 -4.47 0.01 3.75
CA ASN A 69 -3.47 -0.37 4.75
C ASN A 69 -3.92 -1.64 5.49
N GLY A 70 -2.93 -2.44 5.86
CA GLY A 70 -3.13 -3.64 6.66
C GLY A 70 -1.84 -4.03 7.37
N ALA A 71 -1.73 -5.29 7.73
CA ALA A 71 -0.51 -5.81 8.33
C ALA A 71 -0.19 -7.23 7.85
N ILE A 72 1.09 -7.55 7.81
CA ILE A 72 1.59 -8.92 7.67
C ILE A 72 2.45 -9.22 8.88
N ASN A 73 2.16 -10.31 9.58
CA ASN A 73 2.90 -10.73 10.78
C ASN A 73 3.08 -9.56 11.79
N GLY A 74 2.04 -8.74 11.98
CA GLY A 74 2.06 -7.57 12.86
C GLY A 74 2.74 -6.30 12.32
N THR A 75 3.38 -6.35 11.15
CA THR A 75 4.04 -5.18 10.53
C THR A 75 3.11 -4.50 9.52
N ASN A 76 2.97 -3.17 9.61
CA ASN A 76 2.10 -2.40 8.73
C ASN A 76 2.60 -2.42 7.28
N VAL A 77 1.69 -2.63 6.35
CA VAL A 77 1.94 -2.66 4.91
C VAL A 77 0.76 -2.06 4.16
N THR A 78 0.97 -1.71 2.89
CA THR A 78 -0.10 -1.29 1.98
C THR A 78 -0.38 -2.39 0.97
N PHE A 79 -1.65 -2.72 0.80
CA PHE A 79 -2.13 -3.72 -0.15
C PHE A 79 -2.80 -3.03 -1.33
N LEU A 80 -2.50 -3.53 -2.53
CA LEU A 80 -3.28 -3.29 -3.74
C LEU A 80 -4.07 -4.56 -4.06
N LEU A 81 -5.39 -4.49 -4.09
CA LEU A 81 -6.22 -5.64 -4.47
C LEU A 81 -6.04 -5.96 -5.95
N ASP A 82 -5.65 -7.20 -6.24
CA ASP A 82 -5.46 -7.70 -7.60
C ASP A 82 -6.09 -9.09 -7.75
N THR A 83 -7.29 -9.13 -8.34
CA THR A 83 -8.00 -10.39 -8.64
C THR A 83 -7.35 -11.19 -9.78
N GLY A 84 -6.45 -10.58 -10.56
CA GLY A 84 -5.68 -11.24 -11.60
C GLY A 84 -4.49 -12.04 -11.07
N ALA A 85 -4.01 -11.73 -9.86
CA ALA A 85 -2.91 -12.45 -9.23
C ALA A 85 -3.39 -13.75 -8.55
N THR A 86 -2.76 -14.88 -8.87
CA THR A 86 -3.10 -16.17 -8.25
C THR A 86 -2.71 -16.26 -6.77
N GLN A 87 -1.63 -15.58 -6.38
CA GLN A 87 -1.14 -15.54 -5.00
C GLN A 87 -0.82 -14.11 -4.61
N VAL A 88 -0.70 -13.86 -3.31
CA VAL A 88 -0.13 -12.62 -2.79
C VAL A 88 1.30 -12.45 -3.32
N SER A 89 1.60 -11.30 -3.95
CA SER A 89 2.91 -10.98 -4.52
C SER A 89 3.55 -9.86 -3.70
N ILE A 90 4.71 -10.15 -3.10
CA ILE A 90 5.40 -9.26 -2.18
C ILE A 90 6.67 -8.74 -2.85
N PRO A 91 6.86 -7.42 -2.98
CA PRO A 91 8.11 -6.85 -3.48
C PRO A 91 9.31 -7.32 -2.65
N GLY A 92 10.45 -7.56 -3.30
CA GLY A 92 11.66 -8.06 -2.63
C GLY A 92 12.09 -7.23 -1.42
N HIS A 93 12.10 -5.91 -1.57
CA HIS A 93 12.50 -4.97 -0.52
C HIS A 93 11.54 -4.96 0.69
N ILE A 94 10.24 -5.19 0.46
CA ILE A 94 9.26 -5.34 1.54
C ILE A 94 9.45 -6.69 2.24
N ALA A 95 9.70 -7.76 1.49
CA ALA A 95 9.94 -9.07 2.07
C ALA A 95 11.14 -9.09 3.04
N GLU A 96 12.21 -8.35 2.71
CA GLU A 96 13.36 -8.13 3.60
C GLU A 96 12.95 -7.40 4.88
N THR A 97 12.16 -6.33 4.76
CA THR A 97 11.65 -5.55 5.91
C THR A 97 10.78 -6.41 6.82
N LEU A 98 9.96 -7.29 6.22
CA LEU A 98 9.10 -8.24 6.92
C LEU A 98 9.84 -9.49 7.41
N SER A 99 11.15 -9.63 7.12
CA SER A 99 11.97 -10.80 7.44
C SER A 99 11.35 -12.13 6.94
N LEU A 100 10.72 -12.10 5.76
CA LEU A 100 10.10 -13.29 5.17
C LEU A 100 11.14 -14.26 4.64
N GLN A 101 10.90 -15.55 4.87
CA GLN A 101 11.78 -16.60 4.37
C GLN A 101 11.45 -16.90 2.90
N ALA A 102 12.48 -16.83 2.05
CA ALA A 102 12.40 -17.29 0.67
C ALA A 102 12.57 -18.82 0.61
N GLY A 103 11.57 -19.50 0.05
CA GLY A 103 11.62 -20.91 -0.28
C GLY A 103 12.06 -21.13 -1.72
N ASP A 104 11.53 -22.20 -2.33
CA ASP A 104 11.87 -22.58 -3.70
C ASP A 104 11.52 -21.49 -4.71
N LYS A 105 12.40 -21.34 -5.70
CA LYS A 105 12.16 -20.45 -6.84
C LYS A 105 11.28 -21.12 -7.88
N TYR A 106 10.36 -20.36 -8.45
CA TYR A 106 9.52 -20.82 -9.55
C TYR A 106 9.19 -19.66 -10.50
N ARG A 107 8.69 -20.00 -11.69
CA ARG A 107 8.32 -19.01 -12.71
C ARG A 107 6.84 -18.71 -12.67
N VAL A 108 6.48 -17.43 -12.77
CA VAL A 108 5.09 -16.97 -12.90
C VAL A 108 4.93 -16.14 -14.16
N GLN A 109 3.78 -16.29 -14.80
CA GLN A 109 3.41 -15.49 -15.96
C GLN A 109 2.74 -14.20 -15.50
N THR A 110 3.23 -13.06 -15.99
CA THR A 110 2.65 -11.74 -15.75
C THR A 110 2.30 -11.08 -17.08
N ALA A 111 1.67 -9.90 -17.01
CA ALA A 111 1.41 -9.07 -18.19
C ALA A 111 2.72 -8.67 -18.91
N ASN A 112 3.81 -8.49 -18.16
CA ASN A 112 5.12 -8.08 -18.69
C ASN A 112 6.02 -9.27 -19.05
N GLY A 113 5.47 -10.49 -19.10
CA GLY A 113 6.19 -11.72 -19.40
C GLY A 113 6.41 -12.62 -18.18
N THR A 114 7.25 -13.64 -18.36
CA THR A 114 7.56 -14.60 -17.31
C THR A 114 8.67 -14.07 -16.40
N ILE A 115 8.43 -14.07 -15.09
CA ILE A 115 9.41 -13.67 -14.08
C ILE A 115 9.72 -14.83 -13.14
N THR A 116 10.84 -14.75 -12.42
CA THR A 116 11.18 -15.70 -11.35
C THR A 116 10.81 -15.10 -10.00
N VAL A 117 10.11 -15.89 -9.19
CA VAL A 117 9.66 -15.53 -7.83
C VAL A 117 10.07 -16.62 -6.85
N TYR A 118 10.04 -16.32 -5.56
CA TYR A 118 10.38 -17.26 -4.49
C TYR A 118 9.16 -17.52 -3.63
N GLN A 119 8.86 -18.79 -3.36
CA GLN A 119 7.73 -19.14 -2.50
C GLN A 119 7.92 -18.60 -1.08
N THR A 120 6.85 -18.14 -0.44
CA THR A 120 6.84 -17.82 0.98
C THR A 120 5.46 -18.07 1.59
N GLN A 121 5.34 -17.95 2.91
CA GLN A 121 4.08 -18.10 3.62
C GLN A 121 3.94 -17.00 4.67
N LEU A 122 2.75 -16.41 4.72
CA LEU A 122 2.40 -15.39 5.70
C LEU A 122 1.70 -16.08 6.86
N ASN A 123 2.22 -15.91 8.08
CA ASN A 123 1.61 -16.47 9.26
C ASN A 123 0.27 -15.79 9.52
N GLU A 124 0.25 -14.45 9.39
CA GLU A 124 -0.93 -13.62 9.50
C GLU A 124 -0.91 -12.54 8.40
N LEU A 125 -2.07 -12.35 7.76
CA LEU A 125 -2.40 -11.21 6.93
C LEU A 125 -3.66 -10.58 7.50
N ARG A 126 -3.59 -9.28 7.80
CA ARG A 126 -4.69 -8.52 8.40
C ARG A 126 -5.10 -7.36 7.52
N ILE A 127 -6.40 -7.22 7.31
CA ILE A 127 -7.03 -6.05 6.66
C ILE A 127 -8.16 -5.60 7.57
N GLY A 128 -8.01 -4.43 8.18
CA GLY A 128 -8.93 -3.97 9.23
C GLY A 128 -9.03 -4.98 10.38
N ASN A 129 -10.24 -5.52 10.59
CA ASN A 129 -10.57 -6.54 11.58
C ASN A 129 -10.67 -7.96 11.00
N ILE A 130 -10.31 -8.17 9.73
CA ILE A 130 -10.26 -9.49 9.08
C ILE A 130 -8.84 -10.04 9.22
N TYR A 131 -8.73 -11.26 9.75
CA TYR A 131 -7.46 -11.96 9.96
C TYR A 131 -7.44 -13.22 9.11
N LEU A 132 -6.42 -13.36 8.28
CA LEU A 132 -6.18 -14.54 7.45
C LEU A 132 -4.85 -15.19 7.87
N TYR A 133 -4.88 -16.49 8.15
CA TYR A 133 -3.70 -17.22 8.61
C TYR A 133 -3.15 -18.17 7.56
N ASN A 134 -1.83 -18.41 7.57
CA ASN A 134 -1.17 -19.35 6.67
C ASN A 134 -1.48 -19.07 5.20
N VAL A 135 -1.29 -17.82 4.77
CA VAL A 135 -1.58 -17.35 3.41
C VAL A 135 -0.38 -17.65 2.52
N ALA A 136 -0.62 -18.37 1.42
CA ALA A 136 0.41 -18.63 0.42
C ALA A 136 0.75 -17.35 -0.33
N ALA A 137 2.04 -17.05 -0.45
CA ALA A 137 2.53 -15.85 -1.11
C ALA A 137 3.83 -16.16 -1.86
N HIS A 138 4.32 -15.19 -2.62
CA HIS A 138 5.66 -15.23 -3.16
C HIS A 138 6.36 -13.88 -3.08
N ILE A 139 7.67 -13.93 -3.00
CA ILE A 139 8.57 -12.78 -3.08
C ILE A 139 8.90 -12.56 -4.55
N ASN A 140 8.65 -11.34 -5.03
CA ASN A 140 8.90 -10.89 -6.39
C ASN A 140 10.04 -9.85 -6.39
N PRO A 141 11.28 -10.25 -6.70
CA PRO A 141 12.42 -9.33 -6.74
C PRO A 141 12.33 -8.29 -7.87
N SER A 142 11.52 -8.55 -8.90
CA SER A 142 11.35 -7.66 -10.05
C SER A 142 10.26 -6.60 -9.83
N MET A 143 9.56 -6.64 -8.69
CA MET A 143 8.53 -5.67 -8.33
C MET A 143 9.15 -4.50 -7.58
N ALA A 144 9.00 -3.30 -8.15
CA ALA A 144 9.49 -2.04 -7.58
C ALA A 144 8.39 -1.21 -6.91
N ALA A 145 7.16 -1.72 -6.86
CA ALA A 145 6.03 -1.08 -6.20
C ALA A 145 6.18 -1.16 -4.67
N ASP A 146 5.67 -0.17 -3.95
CA ASP A 146 5.67 -0.12 -2.49
C ASP A 146 4.43 -0.84 -1.89
N GLU A 147 3.55 -1.35 -2.75
CA GLU A 147 2.38 -2.14 -2.38
C GLU A 147 2.58 -3.63 -2.60
N ILE A 148 1.92 -4.41 -1.73
CA ILE A 148 1.78 -5.85 -1.87
C ILE A 148 0.52 -6.14 -2.70
N LEU A 149 0.65 -6.93 -3.76
CA LEU A 149 -0.51 -7.37 -4.54
C LEU A 149 -1.28 -8.42 -3.74
N LEU A 150 -2.52 -8.10 -3.36
CA LEU A 150 -3.41 -9.02 -2.65
C LEU A 150 -4.14 -9.91 -3.65
N GLY A 151 -3.52 -11.06 -3.94
CA GLY A 151 -4.05 -12.04 -4.90
C GLY A 151 -5.06 -13.03 -4.32
N MET A 152 -5.48 -13.97 -5.18
CA MET A 152 -6.53 -14.95 -4.91
C MET A 152 -6.23 -15.93 -3.78
N SER A 153 -4.97 -16.15 -3.38
CA SER A 153 -4.64 -16.97 -2.21
C SER A 153 -5.14 -16.39 -0.89
N ALA A 154 -5.32 -15.07 -0.83
CA ALA A 154 -5.99 -14.34 0.25
C ALA A 154 -7.45 -14.07 -0.08
N LEU A 155 -7.74 -13.51 -1.27
CA LEU A 155 -9.09 -13.05 -1.63
C LEU A 155 -10.16 -14.15 -1.62
N LYS A 156 -9.80 -15.40 -1.93
CA LYS A 156 -10.76 -16.52 -1.88
C LYS A 156 -11.21 -16.90 -0.47
N ARG A 157 -10.53 -16.38 0.56
CA ARG A 157 -10.80 -16.67 1.99
C ARG A 157 -11.74 -15.63 2.63
N VAL A 158 -12.13 -14.63 1.87
CA VAL A 158 -13.12 -13.63 2.26
C VAL A 158 -14.28 -13.68 1.28
N GLU A 159 -15.46 -13.30 1.74
CA GLU A 159 -16.53 -12.95 0.81
C GLU A 159 -16.27 -11.53 0.32
N PHE A 160 -16.36 -11.32 -0.99
CA PHE A 160 -16.22 -10.00 -1.59
C PHE A 160 -17.50 -9.61 -2.34
N SER A 161 -17.94 -8.37 -2.17
CA SER A 161 -19.09 -7.80 -2.87
C SER A 161 -18.78 -6.38 -3.29
N GLN A 162 -18.92 -6.09 -4.58
CA GLN A 162 -18.70 -4.75 -5.11
C GLN A 162 -20.04 -4.07 -5.42
N THR A 163 -20.23 -2.87 -4.88
CA THR A 163 -21.40 -2.02 -5.14
C THR A 163 -20.94 -0.62 -5.50
N GLY A 164 -21.06 -0.25 -6.78
CA GLY A 164 -20.52 1.00 -7.30
C GLY A 164 -19.02 1.10 -7.09
N LYS A 165 -18.58 2.13 -6.35
CA LYS A 165 -17.16 2.37 -6.00
C LYS A 165 -16.75 1.75 -4.67
N GLN A 166 -17.62 0.96 -4.04
CA GLN A 166 -17.33 0.31 -2.76
C GLN A 166 -17.08 -1.18 -2.97
N LEU A 167 -16.07 -1.69 -2.30
CA LEU A 167 -15.82 -3.12 -2.14
C LEU A 167 -15.97 -3.48 -0.67
N ILE A 168 -16.83 -4.46 -0.40
CA ILE A 168 -17.08 -4.97 0.94
C ILE A 168 -16.38 -6.33 1.05
N LEU A 169 -15.50 -6.46 2.02
CA LEU A 169 -14.83 -7.70 2.40
C LEU A 169 -15.45 -8.21 3.70
N ARG A 170 -15.75 -9.51 3.77
CA ARG A 170 -16.31 -10.17 4.96
C ARG A 170 -15.60 -11.48 5.25
N GLU A 171 -15.52 -11.81 6.52
CA GLU A 171 -15.02 -13.11 6.97
C GLU A 171 -15.95 -14.27 6.53
N GLN A 172 -15.37 -15.32 5.96
CA GLN A 172 -16.11 -16.53 5.55
C GLN A 172 -16.61 -17.33 6.77
N LEU A 173 -17.60 -18.20 6.55
CA LEU A 173 -18.13 -19.14 7.56
C LEU A 173 -17.16 -20.29 7.82
#